data_AF-A0A521X2T6-F1
#
_entry.id   AF-A0A521X2T6-F1
#
_cell.length_a   1.000
_cell.length_b   1.000
_cell.length_c   1.000
_cell.angle_alpha   90.00
_cell.angle_beta   90.00
_cell.angle_gamma   90.00
#
_symmetry.space_group_name_H-M   'P 1'
#
loop_
_entity.id
_entity.type
_entity.pdbx_description
1 polymer ?
#
loop_
_entity_poly.entity_id
_entity_poly.type
_entity_poly.pdbx_seq_one_letter_code
_entity_poly.pdbx_strand_id
1 'polypeptide(L)'
;MEDLAAGRKFYDRQEAGVGDYFFDSLFAEIDSLALYGGIHSIHFGFHRLLAKHFPYAIYYKIIDNKATVFRVLDCRHNPNRLRKVFEEMS
;
A
#
# COMPACT_ATOMS: atom_id res chain seq x y z
N MET A 1 8.80 -3.67 -2.00
CA MET A 1 9.24 -3.12 -3.30
C MET A 1 8.58 -3.84 -4.48
N GLU A 2 8.43 -5.17 -4.41
CA GLU A 2 7.78 -5.97 -5.46
C GLU A 2 6.33 -5.59 -5.74
N ASP A 3 5.55 -5.27 -4.71
CA ASP A 3 4.15 -4.86 -4.82
C ASP A 3 3.95 -3.65 -5.76
N LEU A 4 4.70 -2.56 -5.54
CA LEU A 4 4.64 -1.34 -6.37
C LEU A 4 5.15 -1.59 -7.79
N ALA A 5 6.21 -2.39 -7.94
CA ALA A 5 6.76 -2.73 -9.25
C ALA A 5 5.76 -3.56 -10.08
N ALA A 6 5.02 -4.46 -9.44
CA ALA A 6 3.93 -5.21 -10.09
C ALA A 6 2.79 -4.28 -10.50
N GLY A 7 2.36 -3.37 -9.61
CA GLY A 7 1.33 -2.38 -9.90
C GLY A 7 1.69 -1.46 -11.07
N ARG A 8 2.89 -0.87 -11.07
CA ARG A 8 3.39 -0.01 -12.15
C ARG A 8 3.34 -0.72 -13.50
N LYS A 9 3.90 -1.94 -13.57
CA LYS A 9 3.89 -2.77 -14.79
C LYS A 9 2.47 -3.11 -15.25
N PHE A 10 1.54 -3.32 -14.33
CA PHE A 10 0.15 -3.62 -14.67
C PHE A 10 -0.52 -2.41 -15.33
N TYR A 11 -0.37 -1.22 -14.75
CA TYR A 11 -1.00 -0.01 -15.27
C TYR A 11 -0.38 0.50 -16.57
N ASP A 12 0.95 0.41 -16.73
CA ASP A 12 1.61 0.75 -18.00
C ASP A 12 1.16 -0.13 -19.18
N ARG A 13 0.75 -1.38 -18.91
CA ARG A 13 0.20 -2.26 -19.96
C ARG A 13 -1.21 -1.86 -20.39
N GLN A 14 -1.95 -1.14 -19.56
CA GLN A 14 -3.29 -0.67 -19.91
C GLN A 14 -3.21 0.58 -20.78
N GLU A 15 -2.37 1.52 -20.37
CA GLU A 15 -2.12 2.76 -21.09
C GLU A 15 -0.74 3.30 -20.72
N ALA A 16 0.03 3.70 -21.73
CA ALA A 16 1.38 4.20 -21.54
C ALA A 16 1.40 5.44 -20.63
N GLY A 17 2.23 5.41 -19.58
CA GLY A 17 2.37 6.52 -18.63
C GLY A 17 1.45 6.42 -17.40
N VAL A 18 0.43 5.55 -17.41
CA VAL A 18 -0.43 5.35 -16.23
C VAL A 18 0.30 4.62 -15.11
N GLY A 19 1.28 3.76 -15.42
CA GLY A 19 2.11 3.12 -14.42
C GLY A 19 3.01 4.10 -13.67
N ASP A 20 3.53 5.11 -14.36
CA ASP A 20 4.30 6.19 -13.73
C ASP A 20 3.40 7.04 -12.83
N TYR A 21 2.22 7.43 -13.32
CA TYR A 21 1.23 8.14 -12.50
C TYR A 21 0.78 7.33 -11.27
N PHE A 22 0.62 6.01 -11.43
CA PHE A 22 0.39 5.09 -10.31
C PHE A 22 1.52 5.15 -9.29
N PHE A 23 2.76 5.03 -9.75
CA PHE A 23 3.92 5.02 -8.87
C PHE A 23 4.05 6.32 -8.08
N ASP A 24 3.96 7.46 -8.76
CA ASP A 24 4.06 8.79 -8.14
C ASP A 24 2.92 9.02 -7.13
N SER A 25 1.69 8.62 -7.50
CA SER A 25 0.53 8.75 -6.60
C SER A 25 0.69 7.92 -5.33
N LEU A 26 1.13 6.68 -5.44
CA LEU A 26 1.32 5.81 -4.27
C LEU A 26 2.51 6.26 -3.42
N PHE A 27 3.57 6.78 -4.03
CA PHE A 27 4.72 7.29 -3.30
C PHE A 27 4.35 8.53 -2.49
N ALA A 28 3.57 9.45 -3.05
CA ALA A 28 3.06 10.62 -2.33
C ALA A 28 2.21 10.24 -1.11
N GLU A 29 1.38 9.20 -1.21
CA GLU A 29 0.61 8.67 -0.07
C GLU A 29 1.52 8.07 1.01
N ILE A 30 2.60 7.37 0.62
CA ILE A 30 3.61 6.86 1.57
C ILE A 30 4.35 7.99 2.27
N ASP A 31 4.79 9.02 1.53
CA ASP A 31 5.47 10.18 2.10
C ASP A 31 4.59 10.92 3.10
N SER A 32 3.27 10.97 2.85
CA SER A 32 2.30 11.58 3.76
C SER A 32 2.27 10.92 5.15
N LEU A 33 2.71 9.65 5.27
CA LEU A 33 2.79 8.95 6.56
C LEU A 33 3.80 9.58 7.53
N ALA A 34 4.74 10.39 7.04
CA ALA A 34 5.61 11.18 7.89
C ALA A 34 4.82 12.22 8.73
N LEU A 35 3.67 12.68 8.22
CA LEU A 35 2.81 13.66 8.87
C LEU A 35 1.61 13.02 9.57
N TYR A 36 1.00 12.03 8.94
CA TYR A 36 -0.28 11.44 9.36
C TYR A 36 -0.17 9.97 9.81
N GLY A 37 1.05 9.46 9.98
CA GLY A 37 1.29 8.11 10.49
C GLY A 37 0.64 7.88 11.85
N GLY A 38 -0.02 6.73 12.01
CA GLY A 38 -0.59 6.27 13.29
C GLY A 38 -2.07 6.64 13.50
N ILE A 39 -2.63 7.58 12.75
CA ILE A 39 -4.06 7.97 12.89
C ILE A 39 -5.03 7.05 12.13
N HIS A 40 -4.48 6.20 11.27
CA HIS A 40 -5.25 5.34 10.37
C HIS A 40 -5.79 4.10 11.08
N SER A 41 -6.95 3.58 10.66
CA SER A 41 -7.57 2.41 11.29
C SER A 41 -6.69 1.18 11.22
N ILE A 42 -6.73 0.36 12.27
CA ILE A 42 -5.93 -0.86 12.37
C ILE A 42 -6.72 -2.05 11.79
N HIS A 43 -6.07 -2.80 10.89
CA HIS A 43 -6.59 -4.03 10.30
C HIS A 43 -5.47 -5.08 10.32
N PHE A 44 -5.79 -6.29 10.79
CA PHE A 44 -4.82 -7.39 10.90
C PHE A 44 -3.56 -7.03 11.72
N GLY A 45 -3.67 -6.08 12.67
CA GLY A 45 -2.53 -5.60 13.47
C GLY A 45 -1.65 -4.55 12.79
N PHE A 46 -2.06 -4.00 11.65
CA PHE A 46 -1.35 -2.93 10.92
C PHE A 46 -2.27 -1.73 10.74
N HIS A 47 -1.71 -0.51 10.76
CA HIS A 47 -2.43 0.66 10.28
C HIS A 47 -2.64 0.54 8.77
N ARG A 48 -3.81 0.95 8.28
CA ARG A 48 -4.18 0.86 6.86
C ARG A 48 -4.56 2.21 6.29
N LEU A 49 -3.79 2.69 5.32
CA LEU A 49 -4.12 3.83 4.46
C LEU A 49 -4.67 3.31 3.13
N LEU A 50 -5.83 3.79 2.68
CA LEU A 50 -6.37 3.51 1.36
C LEU A 50 -5.92 4.61 0.40
N ALA A 51 -5.28 4.22 -0.71
CA ALA A 51 -4.82 5.18 -1.71
C ALA A 51 -6.02 5.87 -2.37
N LYS A 52 -5.87 7.17 -2.65
CA LYS A 52 -6.98 7.99 -3.15
C LYS A 52 -7.36 7.70 -4.61
N HIS A 53 -6.36 7.47 -5.46
CA HIS A 53 -6.54 7.39 -6.92
C HIS A 53 -6.58 5.96 -7.46
N PHE A 54 -6.03 5.01 -6.70
CA PHE A 54 -5.90 3.63 -7.11
C PHE A 54 -6.48 2.71 -6.04
N PRO A 55 -7.06 1.56 -6.41
CA PRO A 55 -7.67 0.61 -5.48
C PRO A 55 -6.57 -0.17 -4.73
N TYR A 56 -5.74 0.52 -3.95
CA TYR A 56 -4.62 -0.03 -3.22
C TYR A 56 -4.68 0.36 -1.74
N ALA A 57 -4.17 -0.53 -0.89
CA ALA A 57 -4.06 -0.30 0.55
C ALA A 57 -2.60 -0.41 1.00
N ILE A 58 -2.13 0.61 1.71
CA ILE A 58 -0.79 0.67 2.33
C ILE A 58 -0.93 0.22 3.77
N TYR A 59 -0.26 -0.88 4.12
CA TYR A 59 -0.21 -1.44 5.47
C TYR A 59 1.13 -1.12 6.12
N TYR A 60 1.10 -0.51 7.29
CA TYR A 60 2.29 -0.05 8.01
C TYR A 60 2.15 -0.18 9.53
N LYS A 61 3.27 -0.07 10.24
CA LYS A 61 3.31 0.07 11.71
C LYS A 61 4.12 1.30 12.10
N ILE A 62 3.85 1.84 13.28
CA ILE A 62 4.77 2.79 13.92
C ILE A 62 5.82 1.99 14.68
N ILE A 63 7.07 2.11 14.27
CA ILE A 63 8.23 1.46 14.90
C ILE A 63 9.27 2.56 15.10
N ASP A 64 9.78 2.71 16.33
CA ASP A 64 10.73 3.78 16.69
C ASP A 64 10.29 5.18 16.24
N ASN A 65 9.00 5.48 16.43
CA ASN A 65 8.36 6.73 16.02
C ASN A 65 8.40 7.01 14.51
N LYS A 66 8.55 5.97 13.67
CA LYS A 66 8.53 6.05 12.22
C LYS A 66 7.46 5.13 11.63
N ALA A 67 6.74 5.63 10.63
CA ALA A 67 5.85 4.80 9.84
C ALA A 67 6.66 3.87 8.93
N THR A 68 6.69 2.58 9.26
CA THR A 68 7.36 1.54 8.49
C THR A 68 6.34 0.81 7.64
N VAL A 69 6.40 0.99 6.32
CA VAL A 69 5.51 0.33 5.36
C VAL A 69 5.92 -1.13 5.19
N PHE A 70 4.97 -2.04 5.42
CA PHE A 70 5.18 -3.48 5.27
C PHE A 70 4.70 -3.96 3.91
N ARG A 71 3.52 -3.53 3.46
CA ARG A 71 2.88 -4.01 2.23
C ARG A 71 2.06 -2.93 1.54
N VAL A 72 1.98 -3.02 0.21
CA VAL A 72 1.12 -2.16 -0.61
C VAL A 72 0.27 -3.07 -1.49
N LEU A 73 -0.99 -3.30 -1.14
CA LEU A 73 -1.78 -4.40 -1.69
C LEU A 73 -2.88 -3.89 -2.60
N ASP A 74 -3.03 -4.54 -3.76
CA ASP A 74 -4.12 -4.31 -4.70
C ASP A 74 -5.44 -4.85 -4.14
N CYS A 75 -6.40 -3.96 -3.88
CA CYS A 75 -7.71 -4.29 -3.32
C CYS A 75 -8.65 -4.95 -4.32
N ARG A 76 -8.29 -5.03 -5.62
CA ARG A 76 -9.08 -5.76 -6.63
C ARG A 76 -8.91 -7.27 -6.51
N HIS A 77 -7.86 -7.73 -5.84
CA HIS A 77 -7.62 -9.15 -5.61
C HIS A 77 -8.45 -9.68 -4.43
N ASN A 78 -8.82 -10.96 -4.49
CA ASN A 78 -9.73 -11.59 -3.53
C ASN A 78 -9.31 -11.35 -2.06
N PRO A 79 -10.15 -10.71 -1.22
CA PRO A 79 -9.79 -10.29 0.13
C PRO A 79 -9.42 -11.44 1.07
N ASN A 80 -9.87 -12.68 0.78
CA ASN A 80 -9.55 -13.85 1.60
C ASN A 80 -8.06 -14.25 1.55
N ARG A 81 -7.30 -13.79 0.54
CA ARG A 81 -5.85 -14.01 0.49
C ARG A 81 -5.09 -13.18 1.52
N LEU A 82 -5.62 -12.01 1.88
CA LEU A 82 -4.92 -11.04 2.72
C LEU A 82 -4.67 -11.58 4.14
N ARG A 83 -5.65 -12.30 4.70
CA ARG A 83 -5.55 -12.85 6.07
C ARG A 83 -4.37 -13.81 6.22
N LYS A 84 -4.21 -14.77 5.28
CA LYS A 84 -3.08 -15.71 5.29
C LYS A 84 -1.73 -15.01 5.16
N VAL A 85 -1.65 -14.02 4.27
CA VAL A 85 -0.42 -13.26 4.04
C VAL A 85 0.02 -12.50 5.30
N PHE A 86 -0.92 -12.00 6.10
CA PHE A 86 -0.59 -11.30 7.34
C PHE A 86 -0.39 -12.22 8.56
N GLU A 87 -1.05 -13.40 8.61
CA GLU A 87 -0.79 -14.44 9.63
C GLU A 87 0.63 -15.01 9.55
N GLU A 88 1.26 -15.02 8.36
CA GLU A 88 2.64 -15.48 8.15
C GLU A 88 3.70 -14.41 8.52
N MET A 89 3.29 -13.16 8.75
CA MET A 89 4.18 -12.02 9.02
C MET A 89 4.18 -11.55 10.48
N SER A 90 3.36 -12.17 11.33
CA SER A 90 3.19 -11.92 12.77
C SER A 90 3.90 -12.98 13.60
#